data_AF-A0AAJ2PNL4-F1
#
_entry.id   AF-A0AAJ2PNL4-F1
#
_cell.length_a   1.000
_cell.length_b   1.000
_cell.length_c   1.000
_cell.angle_alpha   90.00
_cell.angle_beta   90.00
_cell.angle_gamma   90.00
#
_symmetry.space_group_name_H-M   'P 1'
#
loop_
_entity.id
_entity.type
_entity.pdbx_description
1 polymer ?
#
loop_
_entity_poly.entity_id
_entity_poly.type
_entity_poly.pdbx_seq_one_letter_code
_entity_poly.pdbx_strand_id
1 'polypeptide(L)'
;MAHWKKIAGGLSGISAGSRSNVWGVNSESRIYRFTNDDVTPWHNVPGGLTDISAAADGTVWGVNANAEIYRYTGDQGSGAHWKKIAGGLVKISAGSRSNVWGVNSQGKIYRFTNDDVTPWHNVPGGLTDISAAADGTVWGVNANAEIYRYTGDQP
;
A
#
# COMPACT_ATOMS: atom_id res chain seq x y z
N MET A 1 -23.72 20.66 -4.18
CA MET A 1 -23.76 19.32 -3.57
C MET A 1 -22.50 18.57 -3.98
N ALA A 2 -21.78 18.00 -3.02
CA ALA A 2 -20.64 17.14 -3.33
C ALA A 2 -21.17 15.85 -3.99
N HIS A 3 -20.55 15.43 -5.08
CA HIS A 3 -20.90 14.22 -5.82
C HIS A 3 -19.64 13.57 -6.36
N TRP A 4 -19.74 12.27 -6.68
CA TRP A 4 -18.67 11.54 -7.32
C TRP A 4 -18.48 12.01 -8.76
N LYS A 5 -17.24 12.36 -9.12
CA LYS A 5 -16.85 12.61 -10.51
C LYS A 5 -16.20 11.34 -11.05
N LYS A 6 -16.75 10.78 -12.14
CA LYS A 6 -16.12 9.67 -12.85
C LYS A 6 -14.84 10.18 -13.54
N ILE A 7 -13.71 9.57 -13.20
CA ILE A 7 -12.43 9.77 -13.89
C ILE A 7 -12.25 8.62 -14.89
N ALA A 8 -11.76 8.93 -16.09
CA ALA A 8 -11.53 7.91 -17.11
C ALA A 8 -10.45 6.92 -16.65
N GLY A 9 -10.61 5.63 -16.99
CA GLY A 9 -9.69 4.56 -16.62
C GLY A 9 -10.42 3.31 -16.09
N GLY A 10 -9.63 2.31 -15.68
CA GLY A 10 -10.13 1.07 -15.07
C GLY A 10 -9.12 0.54 -14.07
N LEU A 11 -9.46 0.62 -12.79
CA LEU A 11 -8.64 0.15 -11.66
C LEU A 11 -9.45 -0.85 -10.85
N SER A 12 -8.77 -1.85 -10.30
CA SER A 12 -9.33 -2.85 -9.37
C SER A 12 -8.90 -2.59 -7.93
N GLY A 13 -7.86 -1.78 -7.72
CA GLY A 13 -7.42 -1.30 -6.41
C GLY A 13 -6.91 0.13 -6.53
N ILE A 14 -7.13 0.94 -5.50
CA ILE A 14 -6.72 2.34 -5.45
C ILE A 14 -6.36 2.73 -4.02
N SER A 15 -5.33 3.56 -3.88
CA SER A 15 -4.92 4.17 -2.63
C SER A 15 -4.64 5.66 -2.84
N ALA A 16 -5.18 6.48 -1.95
CA ALA A 16 -5.01 7.93 -1.96
C ALA A 16 -4.31 8.35 -0.66
N GLY A 17 -3.01 8.65 -0.74
CA GLY A 17 -2.25 9.17 0.39
C GLY A 17 -2.43 10.68 0.56
N SER A 18 -2.50 11.40 -0.55
CA SER A 18 -2.80 12.84 -0.58
C SER A 18 -3.38 13.22 -1.95
N ARG A 19 -3.76 14.50 -2.11
CA ARG A 19 -4.24 15.04 -3.39
C ARG A 19 -3.28 14.74 -4.56
N SER A 20 -1.98 14.76 -4.32
CA SER A 20 -0.93 14.57 -5.33
C SER A 20 -0.25 13.21 -5.30
N ASN A 21 -0.68 12.31 -4.40
CA ASN A 21 -0.16 10.95 -4.30
C ASN A 21 -1.30 9.93 -4.29
N VAL A 22 -1.85 9.69 -5.48
CA VAL A 22 -2.89 8.69 -5.72
C VAL A 22 -2.34 7.64 -6.67
N TRP A 23 -2.49 6.38 -6.28
CA TRP A 23 -1.99 5.23 -7.01
C TRP A 23 -3.05 4.17 -7.13
N GLY A 24 -2.97 3.35 -8.17
CA GLY A 24 -3.86 2.22 -8.32
C GLY A 24 -3.26 1.13 -9.18
N VAL A 25 -3.92 -0.03 -9.12
CA VAL A 25 -3.63 -1.19 -9.94
C VAL A 25 -4.89 -1.61 -10.68
N ASN A 26 -4.74 -2.22 -11.85
CA ASN A 26 -5.87 -2.78 -12.60
C ASN A 26 -5.88 -4.32 -12.53
N SER A 27 -6.90 -4.94 -13.15
CA SER A 27 -7.06 -6.41 -13.19
C SER A 27 -5.94 -7.16 -13.93
N GLU A 28 -5.14 -6.44 -14.73
CA GLU A 28 -3.95 -6.98 -15.42
C GLU A 28 -2.67 -6.74 -14.61
N SER A 29 -2.79 -6.35 -13.34
CA SER A 29 -1.70 -5.96 -12.43
C SER A 29 -0.89 -4.74 -12.88
N ARG A 30 -1.35 -3.97 -13.88
CA ARG A 30 -0.67 -2.73 -14.30
C ARG A 30 -0.82 -1.65 -13.24
N ILE A 31 0.25 -0.91 -13.01
CA ILE A 31 0.34 0.11 -11.98
C ILE A 31 0.13 1.48 -12.61
N TYR A 32 -0.65 2.34 -11.96
CA TYR A 32 -0.94 3.68 -12.42
C TYR A 32 -0.76 4.69 -11.28
N ARG A 33 -0.15 5.82 -11.61
CA ARG A 33 -0.07 7.01 -10.76
C ARG A 33 -0.95 8.11 -11.34
N PHE A 34 -1.73 8.76 -10.48
CA PHE A 34 -2.54 9.90 -10.90
C PHE A 34 -1.66 11.09 -11.30
N THR A 35 -2.01 11.76 -12.40
CA THR A 35 -1.20 12.85 -12.99
C THR A 35 -1.52 14.22 -12.41
N ASN A 36 -2.57 14.35 -11.59
CA ASN A 36 -3.20 15.62 -11.21
C ASN A 36 -3.97 16.32 -12.35
N ASP A 37 -4.24 15.63 -13.44
CA ASP A 37 -5.04 16.13 -14.57
C ASP A 37 -6.12 15.12 -14.98
N ASP A 38 -7.39 15.47 -14.81
CA ASP A 38 -8.52 14.60 -15.16
C ASP A 38 -8.66 14.31 -16.67
N VAL A 39 -8.00 15.10 -17.56
CA VAL A 39 -7.99 14.87 -19.00
C VAL A 39 -7.05 13.72 -19.38
N THR A 40 -5.90 13.65 -18.71
CA THR A 40 -4.90 12.57 -18.87
C THR A 40 -4.58 11.93 -17.52
N PRO A 41 -5.56 11.29 -16.86
CA PRO A 41 -5.53 11.06 -15.41
C PRO A 41 -4.47 10.09 -14.93
N TRP A 42 -4.01 9.17 -15.76
CA TRP A 42 -3.18 8.06 -15.30
C TRP A 42 -1.91 7.93 -16.12
N HIS A 43 -0.78 7.93 -15.42
CA HIS A 43 0.51 7.55 -15.97
C HIS A 43 0.82 6.10 -15.57
N ASN A 44 1.12 5.23 -16.55
CA ASN A 44 1.53 3.86 -16.26
C ASN A 44 2.94 3.82 -15.67
N VAL A 45 3.10 3.16 -14.53
CA VAL A 45 4.40 2.95 -13.90
C VAL A 45 4.84 1.51 -14.16
N PRO A 46 6.04 1.27 -14.72
CA PRO A 46 6.52 -0.08 -15.01
C PRO A 46 6.51 -0.98 -13.77
N GLY A 47 6.03 -2.21 -13.93
CA GLY A 47 5.91 -3.21 -12.87
C GLY A 47 4.57 -3.96 -12.93
N GLY A 48 4.36 -4.84 -11.95
CA GLY A 48 3.12 -5.60 -11.79
C GLY A 48 2.77 -5.77 -10.31
N LEU A 49 1.63 -5.23 -9.88
CA LEU A 49 1.15 -5.30 -8.49
C LEU A 49 -0.33 -5.67 -8.42
N THR A 50 -0.73 -6.34 -7.35
CA THR A 50 -2.11 -6.72 -7.05
C THR A 50 -2.72 -5.90 -5.92
N ASP A 51 -1.89 -5.29 -5.07
CA ASP A 51 -2.31 -4.36 -4.03
C ASP A 51 -1.26 -3.25 -3.88
N ILE A 52 -1.71 -2.03 -3.59
CA ILE A 52 -0.86 -0.84 -3.56
C ILE A 52 -1.36 0.15 -2.50
N SER A 53 -0.43 0.76 -1.78
CA SER A 53 -0.71 1.82 -0.82
C SER A 53 0.19 3.02 -1.01
N ALA A 54 -0.40 4.21 -0.94
CA ALA A 54 0.26 5.50 -1.03
C ALA A 54 0.03 6.30 0.26
N ALA A 55 1.08 6.92 0.79
CA ALA A 55 1.04 7.79 1.95
C ALA A 55 1.14 9.28 1.56
N ALA A 56 0.78 10.18 2.47
CA ALA A 56 0.84 11.61 2.23
C ALA A 56 2.27 12.14 2.00
N ASP A 57 3.28 11.49 2.59
CA ASP A 57 4.70 11.86 2.50
C ASP A 57 5.39 11.39 1.21
N GLY A 58 4.63 10.83 0.26
CA GLY A 58 5.14 10.27 -0.99
C GLY A 58 5.54 8.80 -0.90
N THR A 59 5.51 8.17 0.27
CA THR A 59 5.79 6.75 0.43
C THR A 59 4.78 5.91 -0.35
N VAL A 60 5.27 4.96 -1.15
CA VAL A 60 4.43 4.02 -1.89
C VAL A 60 5.00 2.61 -1.75
N TRP A 61 4.11 1.68 -1.40
CA TRP A 61 4.41 0.26 -1.31
C TRP A 61 3.37 -0.54 -2.09
N GLY A 62 3.78 -1.71 -2.54
CA GLY A 62 2.88 -2.64 -3.20
C GLY A 62 3.33 -4.07 -3.04
N VAL A 63 2.40 -4.98 -3.31
CA VAL A 63 2.66 -6.41 -3.41
C VAL A 63 2.15 -6.96 -4.74
N ASN A 64 2.79 -8.00 -5.26
CA ASN A 64 2.36 -8.65 -6.49
C ASN A 64 1.67 -10.00 -6.26
N ALA A 65 1.23 -10.63 -7.35
CA ALA A 65 0.53 -11.92 -7.30
C ALA A 65 1.35 -13.08 -6.70
N ASN A 66 2.67 -12.96 -6.67
CA ASN A 66 3.59 -13.92 -6.05
C ASN A 66 3.87 -13.61 -4.57
N ALA A 67 3.11 -12.69 -3.98
CA ALA A 67 3.32 -12.12 -2.64
C ALA A 67 4.65 -11.38 -2.46
N GLU A 68 5.36 -11.03 -3.54
CA GLU A 68 6.60 -10.26 -3.46
C GLU A 68 6.29 -8.80 -3.13
N ILE A 69 7.14 -8.19 -2.29
CA ILE A 69 6.91 -6.85 -1.73
C ILE A 69 7.84 -5.84 -2.39
N TYR A 70 7.30 -4.69 -2.76
CA TYR A 70 8.03 -3.64 -3.44
C TYR A 70 7.79 -2.27 -2.80
N ARG A 71 8.87 -1.52 -2.62
CA ARG A 71 8.84 -0.09 -2.27
C ARG A 71 9.18 0.74 -3.50
N TYR A 72 8.40 1.77 -3.77
CA TYR A 72 8.68 2.68 -4.89
C TYR A 72 9.95 3.50 -4.64
N THR A 73 10.81 3.58 -5.65
CA THR A 73 12.06 4.35 -5.67
C THR A 73 12.26 5.14 -6.96
N GLY A 74 11.27 5.14 -7.86
CA GLY A 74 11.40 5.73 -9.20
C GLY A 74 11.59 7.25 -9.22
N ASP A 75 11.27 7.94 -8.13
CA ASP A 75 11.53 9.37 -7.93
C ASP A 75 12.91 9.66 -7.30
N GLN A 76 13.70 8.63 -7.00
CA GLN A 76 15.00 8.75 -6.33
C GLN A 76 16.20 8.67 -7.29
N GLY A 77 15.96 8.66 -8.60
CA GLY A 77 17.02 8.68 -9.62
C GLY A 77 17.79 7.36 -9.78
N SER A 78 17.36 6.27 -9.14
CA SER A 78 18.05 4.97 -9.15
C SER A 78 17.94 4.17 -10.45
N GLY A 79 17.22 4.68 -11.47
CA GLY A 79 16.91 3.96 -12.72
C GLY A 79 15.89 2.82 -12.56
N ALA A 80 15.84 2.18 -11.39
CA ALA A 80 14.80 1.23 -11.00
C ALA A 80 13.60 1.95 -10.35
N HIS A 81 12.38 1.62 -10.80
CA HIS A 81 11.13 2.16 -10.27
C HIS A 81 10.77 1.58 -8.90
N TRP A 82 11.18 0.33 -8.65
CA TRP A 82 10.79 -0.44 -7.47
C TRP A 82 12.00 -1.15 -6.87
N LYS A 83 12.11 -1.09 -5.55
CA LYS A 83 13.04 -1.92 -4.76
C LYS A 83 12.26 -3.08 -4.15
N LYS A 84 12.69 -4.31 -4.44
CA LYS A 84 12.15 -5.51 -3.79
C LYS A 84 12.60 -5.56 -2.33
N ILE A 85 11.67 -5.80 -1.42
CA ILE A 85 11.90 -5.98 0.01
C ILE A 85 11.62 -7.44 0.36
N ALA A 86 12.51 -8.07 1.12
CA ALA A 86 12.37 -9.47 1.48
C ALA A 86 11.10 -9.69 2.34
N GLY A 87 10.42 -10.82 2.13
CA GLY A 87 9.17 -11.17 2.82
C GLY A 87 8.10 -11.67 1.85
N GLY A 88 6.89 -11.89 2.38
CA GLY A 88 5.72 -12.32 1.61
C GLY A 88 4.43 -11.73 2.17
N LEU A 89 3.77 -10.85 1.42
CA LEU A 89 2.52 -10.18 1.82
C LEU A 89 1.51 -10.20 0.67
N VAL A 90 0.22 -10.20 1.00
CA VAL A 90 -0.89 -10.14 0.02
C VAL A 90 -1.72 -8.87 0.15
N LYS A 91 -1.58 -8.15 1.27
CA LYS A 91 -2.08 -6.78 1.47
C LYS A 91 -1.02 -5.93 2.10
N ILE A 92 -0.98 -4.65 1.74
CA ILE A 92 -0.03 -3.69 2.27
C ILE A 92 -0.66 -2.31 2.44
N SER A 93 -0.35 -1.65 3.55
CA SER A 93 -0.78 -0.29 3.83
C SER A 93 0.38 0.55 4.36
N ALA A 94 0.54 1.73 3.77
CA ALA A 94 1.54 2.72 4.16
C ALA A 94 0.82 3.99 4.60
N GLY A 95 0.87 4.28 5.90
CA GLY A 95 0.41 5.55 6.45
C GLY A 95 1.48 6.64 6.36
N SER A 96 2.75 6.26 6.46
CA SER A 96 3.94 7.09 6.29
C SER A 96 5.16 6.20 6.03
N ARG A 97 6.33 6.81 5.82
CA ARG A 97 7.61 6.10 5.71
C ARG A 97 7.91 5.19 6.90
N SER A 98 7.49 5.59 8.11
CA SER A 98 7.74 4.86 9.36
C SER A 98 6.55 4.03 9.83
N ASN A 99 5.40 4.10 9.16
CA ASN A 99 4.20 3.36 9.51
C ASN A 99 3.69 2.55 8.30
N VAL A 100 4.31 1.39 8.09
CA VAL A 100 3.96 0.46 7.00
C VAL A 100 3.61 -0.89 7.61
N TRP A 101 2.48 -1.44 7.16
CA TRP A 101 1.90 -2.68 7.66
C TRP A 101 1.47 -3.55 6.50
N GLY A 102 1.35 -4.85 6.75
CA GLY A 102 0.77 -5.75 5.79
C GLY A 102 0.31 -7.05 6.41
N VAL A 103 -0.47 -7.80 5.62
CA VAL A 103 -0.88 -9.16 5.97
C VAL A 103 -0.44 -10.14 4.90
N ASN A 104 -0.03 -11.34 5.31
CA ASN A 104 0.32 -12.41 4.37
C ASN A 104 -0.88 -13.31 4.07
N SER A 105 -0.70 -14.28 3.17
CA SER A 105 -1.75 -15.23 2.75
C SER A 105 -2.27 -16.14 3.87
N GLN A 106 -1.56 -16.24 5.00
CA GLN A 106 -1.97 -16.97 6.19
C GLN A 106 -2.68 -16.07 7.22
N GLY A 107 -2.91 -14.80 6.88
CA GLY A 107 -3.48 -13.78 7.77
C GLY A 107 -2.51 -13.24 8.83
N LYS A 108 -1.23 -13.62 8.80
CA LYS A 108 -0.23 -13.10 9.75
C LYS A 108 0.03 -11.63 9.47
N ILE A 109 0.10 -10.84 10.54
CA ILE A 109 0.26 -9.40 10.50
C ILE A 109 1.75 -9.05 10.65
N TYR A 110 2.22 -8.09 9.87
CA TYR A 110 3.59 -7.61 9.92
C TYR A 110 3.65 -6.08 9.92
N ARG A 111 4.54 -5.54 10.76
CA ARG A 111 4.92 -4.12 10.78
C ARG A 111 6.32 -3.99 10.19
N PHE A 112 6.52 -3.02 9.31
CA PHE A 112 7.84 -2.71 8.77
C PHE A 112 8.76 -2.16 9.88
N THR A 113 10.01 -2.63 9.93
CA THR A 113 10.96 -2.30 11.00
C THR A 113 11.76 -1.02 10.75
N ASN A 114 11.65 -0.42 9.56
CA ASN A 114 12.54 0.62 9.03
C ASN A 114 13.95 0.13 8.66
N ASP A 115 14.17 -1.18 8.60
CA ASP A 115 15.42 -1.79 8.17
C ASP A 115 15.17 -2.82 7.06
N ASP A 116 15.74 -2.61 5.87
CA ASP A 116 15.55 -3.53 4.75
C ASP A 116 16.24 -4.91 4.95
N VAL A 117 17.18 -5.04 5.90
CA VAL A 117 17.86 -6.31 6.23
C VAL A 117 16.96 -7.21 7.06
N THR A 118 16.25 -6.63 8.04
CA THR A 118 15.26 -7.31 8.89
C THR A 118 13.88 -6.66 8.77
N PRO A 119 13.25 -6.68 7.59
CA PRO A 119 12.18 -5.75 7.24
C PRO A 119 10.88 -5.89 8.03
N TRP A 120 10.59 -7.05 8.61
CA TRP A 120 9.26 -7.30 9.17
C TRP A 120 9.32 -7.82 10.59
N HIS A 121 8.57 -7.16 11.46
CA HIS A 121 8.24 -7.66 12.79
C HIS A 121 6.83 -8.26 12.77
N ASN A 122 6.69 -9.52 13.20
CA ASN A 122 5.38 -10.15 13.30
C ASN A 122 4.59 -9.60 14.48
N VAL A 123 3.36 -9.16 14.24
CA VAL A 123 2.45 -8.70 15.28
C VAL A 123 1.39 -9.80 15.49
N PRO A 124 1.16 -10.26 16.74
CA PRO A 124 0.18 -11.30 17.02
C PRO A 124 -1.22 -10.92 16.55
N GLY A 125 -1.91 -11.89 15.92
CA GLY A 125 -3.28 -11.72 15.41
C GLY A 125 -3.46 -12.36 14.04
N GLY A 126 -4.66 -12.18 13.49
CA GLY A 126 -5.04 -12.69 12.17
C GLY A 126 -5.95 -11.69 11.46
N LEU A 127 -5.51 -11.15 10.32
CA LEU A 127 -6.26 -10.16 9.53
C LEU A 127 -6.26 -10.54 8.04
N THR A 128 -7.29 -10.10 7.32
CA THR A 128 -7.41 -10.25 5.86
C THR A 128 -7.21 -8.94 5.13
N ASP A 129 -7.36 -7.80 5.81
CA ASP A 129 -7.04 -6.48 5.29
C ASP A 129 -6.58 -5.55 6.43
N ILE A 130 -5.78 -4.54 6.08
CA ILE A 130 -5.15 -3.65 7.05
C ILE A 130 -5.00 -2.24 6.47
N SER A 131 -5.20 -1.22 7.30
CA SER A 131 -5.04 0.18 6.94
C SER A 131 -4.24 0.91 8.00
N ALA A 132 -3.21 1.63 7.58
CA ALA A 132 -2.33 2.46 8.41
C ALA A 132 -2.48 3.94 8.02
N ALA A 133 -2.52 4.82 9.01
CA ALA A 133 -2.57 6.27 8.83
C ALA A 133 -1.26 6.94 9.26
N ALA A 134 -1.07 8.19 8.83
CA ALA A 134 0.17 8.95 9.06
C ALA A 134 0.45 9.24 10.54
N ASP A 135 -0.59 9.29 11.38
CA ASP A 135 -0.52 9.56 12.82
C ASP A 135 -0.17 8.32 13.66
N GLY A 136 0.11 7.19 13.02
CA GLY A 136 0.39 5.91 13.69
C GLY A 136 -0.87 5.05 13.90
N THR A 137 -2.07 5.55 13.61
CA THR A 137 -3.31 4.78 13.73
C THR A 137 -3.31 3.59 12.77
N VAL A 138 -3.70 2.41 13.25
CA VAL A 138 -3.82 1.19 12.44
C VAL A 138 -5.12 0.47 12.77
N TRP A 139 -5.85 0.09 11.71
CA TRP A 139 -7.07 -0.72 11.78
C TRP A 139 -6.97 -1.90 10.84
N GLY A 140 -7.72 -2.95 11.13
CA GLY A 140 -7.82 -4.09 10.25
C GLY A 140 -9.10 -4.87 10.45
N VAL A 141 -9.39 -5.73 9.49
CA VAL A 141 -10.50 -6.69 9.56
C VAL A 141 -9.99 -8.11 9.36
N ASN A 142 -10.64 -9.08 9.98
CA ASN A 142 -10.31 -10.50 9.81
C ASN A 142 -11.29 -11.25 8.90
N ALA A 143 -11.05 -12.55 8.72
CA ALA A 143 -11.88 -13.42 7.87
C ALA A 143 -13.34 -13.56 8.36
N ASN A 144 -13.62 -13.26 9.63
CA ASN A 144 -14.97 -13.28 10.21
C ASN A 144 -15.66 -11.91 10.14
N ALA A 145 -15.08 -10.94 9.42
CA ALA A 145 -15.52 -9.54 9.37
C ALA A 145 -15.47 -8.82 10.73
N GLU A 146 -14.69 -9.32 11.68
CA GLU A 146 -14.44 -8.64 12.95
C GLU A 146 -13.45 -7.50 12.74
N ILE A 147 -13.68 -6.38 13.41
CA ILE A 147 -12.96 -5.13 13.23
C ILE A 147 -12.03 -4.92 14.43
N TYR A 148 -10.76 -4.62 14.17
CA TYR A 148 -9.74 -4.41 15.19
C TYR A 148 -9.03 -3.07 15.00
N ARG A 149 -8.68 -2.44 16.11
CA ARG A 149 -7.76 -1.30 16.18
C ARG A 149 -6.49 -1.72 16.91
N TYR A 150 -5.33 -1.38 16.37
CA TYR A 150 -4.06 -1.61 17.03
C TYR A 150 -3.89 -0.66 18.22
N THR A 151 -3.47 -1.19 19.38
CA THR A 151 -3.23 -0.41 20.61
C THR A 151 -1.84 -0.62 21.19
N GLY A 152 -0.96 -1.35 20.50
CA GLY A 152 0.33 -1.78 21.05
C GLY A 152 1.37 -0.67 21.27
N ASP A 153 1.16 0.52 20.69
CA ASP A 153 1.99 1.71 20.89
C ASP A 153 1.38 2.68 21.95
N GLN A 154 0.23 2.35 22.54
CA GLN A 154 -0.37 3.16 23.61
C GLN A 154 0.29 2.80 24.96
N PRO A 155 0.61 3.79 25.81
CA PRO A 155 1.14 3.55 27.16
C PRO A 155 0.15 2.81 28.07
#